data_AF-A0AAU7Q1K0-F1
#
_entry.id   AF-A0AAU7Q1K0-F1
#
_cell.length_a   1.000
_cell.length_b   1.000
_cell.length_c   1.000
_cell.angle_alpha   90.00
_cell.angle_beta   90.00
_cell.angle_gamma   90.00
#
_symmetry.space_group_name_H-M   'P 1'
#
loop_
_entity.id
_entity.type
_entity.pdbx_description
1 polymer ?
#
loop_
_entity_poly.entity_id
_entity_poly.type
_entity_poly.pdbx_seq_one_letter_code
_entity_poly.pdbx_strand_id
1 'polypeptide(L)'
;MVVEIFVESPNQLADSPFNINITGLHPYQEAIVQMSSRDYYNINASITLPPDTLWQSQATFLTDAKGSISLNKTPAISGSYKGINEMGLFFNLQPTSQKKRQLSKNIKDIPLFSDFHLQIQVLQKEEILAKIQFKRYYLESNSIQQEVKFNQAFGRFFCKKNQNNIPAIIVLSGSEGRIEKAQNIAQLLSNHGFACLALAYFGLDSLHQNLNKIPLEIIKEAIDFLKEKDFIASDKIGLYGRSKGAEFALIAASLFSDIDCLVLNSPTMAILEGLNGWKNSNHSSWTYQHNELPYTAFSITKLIKQKLFKQAYRFSQQSLIPVEKIQADILLIASPNDEIWPAYQASLNILKKVNQNYVSDLAIYPNSGHMLTVAYQGNHRYHQTPWERLLQDSIDSWRKTVEFFQNNL
;
A
#
# COMPACT_ATOMS: atom_id res chain seq x y z
N MET A 1 7.75 -31.08 -30.15
CA MET A 1 7.96 -29.63 -29.96
C MET A 1 8.22 -29.43 -28.47
N VAL A 2 9.24 -28.66 -28.09
CA VAL A 2 9.50 -28.33 -26.68
C VAL A 2 8.72 -27.05 -26.39
N VAL A 3 7.89 -27.06 -25.35
CA VAL A 3 7.15 -25.86 -24.92
C VAL A 3 8.06 -25.01 -24.05
N GLU A 4 8.21 -23.74 -24.40
CA GLU A 4 9.07 -22.79 -23.68
C GLU A 4 8.24 -21.60 -23.16
N ILE A 5 8.54 -21.16 -21.93
CA ILE A 5 7.90 -20.02 -21.27
C ILE A 5 8.96 -18.95 -21.02
N PHE A 6 8.74 -17.75 -21.55
CA PHE A 6 9.59 -16.58 -21.37
C PHE A 6 8.88 -15.54 -20.51
N VAL A 7 9.62 -14.95 -19.57
CA VAL A 7 9.15 -13.83 -18.74
C VAL A 7 10.00 -12.62 -19.05
N GLU A 8 9.39 -11.60 -19.64
CA GLU A 8 10.02 -10.33 -19.97
C GLU A 8 9.63 -9.30 -18.91
N SER A 9 10.61 -8.65 -18.29
CA SER A 9 10.35 -7.63 -17.27
C SER A 9 11.47 -6.61 -17.24
N PRO A 10 11.18 -5.32 -17.02
CA PRO A 10 12.23 -4.29 -16.94
C PRO A 10 13.14 -4.47 -15.72
N ASN A 11 12.65 -5.09 -14.65
CA ASN A 11 13.38 -5.39 -13.42
C ASN A 11 12.66 -6.53 -12.65
N GLN A 12 13.08 -6.84 -11.43
CA GLN A 12 12.48 -7.91 -10.62
C GLN A 12 11.60 -7.40 -9.46
N LEU A 13 11.23 -6.11 -9.44
CA LEU A 13 10.49 -5.51 -8.32
C LEU A 13 9.01 -5.90 -8.32
N ALA A 14 8.42 -6.04 -7.13
CA ALA A 14 7.02 -6.44 -6.99
C ALA A 14 6.02 -5.41 -7.54
N ASP A 15 6.44 -4.15 -7.65
CA ASP A 15 5.66 -3.02 -8.17
C ASP A 15 6.03 -2.68 -9.63
N SER A 16 6.66 -3.60 -10.36
CA SER A 16 6.96 -3.49 -11.78
C SER A 16 6.21 -4.53 -12.60
N PRO A 17 5.86 -4.23 -13.88
CA PRO A 17 5.15 -5.18 -14.72
C PRO A 17 6.06 -6.30 -15.23
N PHE A 18 5.47 -7.38 -15.73
CA PHE A 18 6.14 -8.41 -16.51
C PHE A 18 5.17 -9.01 -17.53
N ASN A 19 5.69 -9.44 -18.67
CA ASN A 19 4.92 -10.10 -19.72
C ASN A 19 5.34 -11.57 -19.86
N ILE A 20 4.39 -12.43 -20.20
CA ILE A 20 4.61 -13.86 -20.40
C ILE A 20 4.40 -14.20 -21.87
N ASN A 21 5.41 -14.82 -22.48
CA ASN A 21 5.36 -15.36 -23.83
C ASN A 21 5.57 -16.88 -23.77
N ILE A 22 4.77 -17.63 -24.53
CA ILE A 22 4.82 -19.09 -24.58
C ILE A 22 4.90 -19.52 -26.04
N THR A 23 5.79 -20.46 -26.36
CA THR A 23 5.97 -20.98 -27.72
C THR A 23 6.02 -22.51 -27.71
N GLY A 24 5.87 -23.11 -28.89
CA GLY A 24 5.99 -24.57 -29.07
C GLY A 24 4.74 -25.36 -28.72
N LEU A 25 3.59 -24.71 -28.53
CA LEU A 25 2.29 -25.36 -28.32
C LEU A 25 1.71 -25.88 -29.65
N HIS A 26 0.66 -26.70 -29.57
CA HIS A 26 -0.09 -27.06 -30.77
C HIS A 26 -0.88 -25.85 -31.30
N PRO A 27 -0.73 -25.47 -32.59
CA PRO A 27 -1.47 -24.35 -33.18
C PRO A 27 -2.99 -24.51 -33.12
N TYR A 28 -3.71 -23.38 -33.01
CA TYR A 28 -5.17 -23.30 -33.03
C TYR A 28 -5.88 -24.20 -32.00
N GLN A 29 -5.21 -24.47 -30.89
CA GLN A 29 -5.75 -25.21 -29.76
C GLN A 29 -5.79 -24.35 -28.51
N GLU A 30 -6.73 -24.67 -27.63
CA GLU A 30 -6.78 -24.06 -26.31
C GLU A 30 -5.58 -24.51 -25.47
N ALA A 31 -5.06 -23.58 -24.67
CA ALA A 31 -4.09 -23.84 -23.62
C ALA A 31 -4.46 -23.04 -22.37
N ILE A 32 -4.27 -23.64 -21.20
CA ILE A 32 -4.49 -23.01 -19.91
C ILE A 32 -3.14 -22.56 -19.35
N VAL A 33 -3.02 -21.29 -19.01
CA VAL A 33 -1.86 -20.75 -18.29
C VAL A 33 -2.28 -20.52 -16.84
N GLN A 34 -1.63 -21.22 -15.91
CA GLN A 34 -1.86 -21.11 -14.48
C GLN A 34 -0.70 -20.37 -13.81
N MET A 35 -1.00 -19.44 -12.92
CA MET A 35 -0.04 -18.77 -12.06
C MET A 35 -0.32 -19.09 -10.60
N SER A 36 0.73 -19.32 -9.82
CA SER A 36 0.58 -19.57 -8.38
C SER A 36 1.75 -19.05 -7.55
N SER A 37 1.50 -18.79 -6.27
CA SER A 37 2.51 -18.44 -5.27
C SER A 37 2.11 -18.95 -3.89
N ARG A 38 3.08 -19.29 -3.04
CA ARG A 38 2.84 -19.69 -1.64
C ARG A 38 3.40 -18.70 -0.62
N ASP A 39 4.18 -17.73 -1.05
CA ASP A 39 4.90 -16.76 -0.22
C ASP A 39 4.55 -15.31 -0.62
N TYR A 40 3.53 -15.13 -1.46
CA TYR A 40 3.05 -13.83 -1.87
C TYR A 40 2.31 -13.09 -0.75
N TYR A 41 2.93 -12.00 -0.28
CA TYR A 41 2.26 -11.02 0.57
C TYR A 41 1.50 -10.01 -0.30
N ASN A 42 0.19 -9.90 -0.13
CA ASN A 42 -0.63 -8.86 -0.75
C ASN A 42 -1.14 -7.90 0.34
N ILE A 43 -0.79 -6.61 0.23
CA ILE A 43 -1.14 -5.57 1.22
C ILE A 43 -2.64 -5.33 1.35
N ASN A 44 -3.40 -5.68 0.30
CA ASN A 44 -4.86 -5.57 0.25
C ASN A 44 -5.55 -6.82 0.82
N ALA A 45 -4.80 -7.89 1.09
CA ALA A 45 -5.31 -9.07 1.79
C ALA A 45 -5.39 -8.85 3.31
N SER A 46 -6.14 -9.72 3.99
CA SER A 46 -6.18 -9.72 5.45
C SER A 46 -4.81 -10.10 6.01
N ILE A 47 -4.29 -9.34 6.96
CA ILE A 47 -3.04 -9.66 7.68
C ILE A 47 -3.11 -10.99 8.46
N THR A 48 -4.34 -11.45 8.75
CA THR A 48 -4.59 -12.76 9.39
C THR A 48 -4.56 -13.93 8.42
N LEU A 49 -4.32 -13.71 7.13
CA LEU A 49 -4.07 -14.80 6.19
C LEU A 49 -2.72 -15.47 6.53
N PRO A 50 -2.65 -16.82 6.59
CA PRO A 50 -1.40 -17.53 6.74
C PRO A 50 -0.42 -17.16 5.62
N PRO A 51 0.85 -16.88 5.93
CA PRO A 51 1.83 -16.48 4.92
C PRO A 51 2.11 -17.53 3.85
N ASP A 52 1.91 -18.81 4.17
CA ASP A 52 2.10 -19.98 3.31
C ASP A 52 0.86 -20.34 2.46
N THR A 53 -0.19 -19.49 2.54
CA THR A 53 -1.43 -19.68 1.79
C THR A 53 -1.14 -19.70 0.31
N LEU A 54 -1.62 -20.73 -0.39
CA LEU A 54 -1.51 -20.82 -1.83
C LEU A 54 -2.41 -19.75 -2.49
N TRP A 55 -1.83 -18.91 -3.33
CA TRP A 55 -2.50 -17.99 -4.23
C TRP A 55 -2.49 -18.56 -5.64
N GLN A 56 -3.62 -18.48 -6.35
CA GLN A 56 -3.74 -18.98 -7.72
C GLN A 56 -4.61 -18.09 -8.60
N SER A 57 -4.29 -18.11 -9.88
CA SER A 57 -5.12 -17.61 -10.98
C SER A 57 -4.85 -18.44 -12.22
N GLN A 58 -5.78 -18.45 -13.16
CA GLN A 58 -5.59 -19.12 -14.44
C GLN A 58 -6.36 -18.42 -15.55
N ALA A 59 -5.90 -18.57 -16.78
CA ALA A 59 -6.63 -18.12 -17.95
C ALA A 59 -6.44 -19.11 -19.10
N THR A 60 -7.49 -19.30 -19.88
CA THR A 60 -7.47 -20.08 -21.11
C THR A 60 -7.24 -19.15 -22.29
N PHE A 61 -6.41 -19.58 -23.23
CA PHE A 61 -6.06 -18.85 -24.45
C PHE A 61 -6.21 -19.77 -25.66
N LEU A 62 -6.43 -19.18 -26.83
CA LEU A 62 -6.29 -19.87 -28.11
C LEU A 62 -4.91 -19.55 -28.69
N THR A 63 -4.14 -20.59 -29.00
CA THR A 63 -2.82 -20.47 -29.63
C THR A 63 -2.92 -19.98 -31.08
N ASP A 64 -1.93 -19.22 -31.54
CA ASP A 64 -1.86 -18.75 -32.92
C ASP A 64 -1.39 -19.84 -33.92
N ALA A 65 -1.22 -19.45 -35.19
CA ALA A 65 -0.73 -20.33 -36.26
C ALA A 65 0.65 -20.96 -35.99
N LYS A 66 1.45 -20.34 -35.12
CA LYS A 66 2.78 -20.78 -34.73
C LYS A 66 2.78 -21.53 -33.39
N GLY A 67 1.61 -21.77 -32.79
CA GLY A 67 1.52 -22.41 -31.48
C GLY A 67 2.04 -21.51 -30.36
N SER A 68 1.83 -20.20 -30.47
CA SER A 68 2.32 -19.21 -29.52
C SER A 68 1.20 -18.49 -28.79
N ILE A 69 1.49 -18.06 -27.56
CA ILE A 69 0.65 -17.19 -26.72
C ILE A 69 1.53 -16.07 -26.18
N SER A 70 1.05 -14.84 -26.24
CA SER A 70 1.70 -13.67 -25.66
C SER A 70 0.66 -12.90 -24.86
N LEU A 71 0.78 -12.80 -23.53
CA LEU A 71 -0.32 -12.29 -22.69
C LEU A 71 -0.69 -10.82 -22.98
N ASN A 72 0.23 -10.04 -23.54
CA ASN A 72 -0.02 -8.66 -23.98
C ASN A 72 -0.61 -8.54 -25.41
N LYS A 73 -0.84 -9.65 -26.11
CA LYS A 73 -1.38 -9.67 -27.49
C LYS A 73 -2.51 -10.67 -27.69
N THR A 74 -2.43 -11.82 -27.03
CA THR A 74 -3.39 -12.92 -27.12
C THR A 74 -4.46 -12.74 -26.04
N PRO A 75 -5.75 -12.63 -26.40
CA PRO A 75 -6.81 -12.48 -25.42
C PRO A 75 -7.00 -13.77 -24.63
N ALA A 76 -7.10 -13.64 -23.30
CA ALA A 76 -7.69 -14.68 -22.46
C ALA A 76 -9.19 -14.82 -22.80
N ILE A 77 -9.63 -16.02 -23.13
CA ILE A 77 -11.02 -16.31 -23.50
C ILE A 77 -11.89 -16.68 -22.29
N SER A 78 -11.29 -17.24 -21.24
CA SER A 78 -11.95 -17.62 -19.98
C SER A 78 -10.94 -17.76 -18.84
N GLY A 79 -11.45 -17.94 -17.60
CA GLY A 79 -10.65 -18.12 -16.39
C GLY A 79 -10.83 -16.96 -15.39
N SER A 80 -9.79 -16.71 -14.60
CA SER A 80 -9.72 -15.64 -13.59
C SER A 80 -9.84 -14.25 -14.20
N TYR A 81 -9.55 -14.08 -15.49
CA TYR A 81 -9.81 -12.86 -16.25
C TYR A 81 -10.08 -13.17 -17.73
N LYS A 82 -10.51 -12.16 -18.49
CA LYS A 82 -10.71 -12.20 -19.94
C LYS A 82 -10.07 -10.98 -20.60
N GLY A 83 -9.77 -11.08 -21.89
CA GLY A 83 -9.17 -9.99 -22.66
C GLY A 83 -7.64 -10.00 -22.65
N ILE A 84 -7.03 -8.93 -23.15
CA ILE A 84 -5.57 -8.81 -23.34
C ILE A 84 -4.98 -8.01 -22.19
N ASN A 85 -4.10 -8.64 -21.39
CA ASN A 85 -3.38 -7.96 -20.31
C ASN A 85 -2.19 -8.78 -19.80
N GLU A 86 -1.00 -8.20 -19.82
CA GLU A 86 0.24 -8.86 -19.37
C GLU A 86 0.26 -9.22 -17.88
N MET A 87 -0.39 -8.39 -17.05
CA MET A 87 -0.49 -8.57 -15.59
C MET A 87 -1.80 -9.24 -15.17
N GLY A 88 -2.63 -9.69 -16.12
CA GLY A 88 -3.97 -10.22 -15.83
C GLY A 88 -3.96 -11.42 -14.89
N LEU A 89 -3.00 -12.34 -15.05
CA LEU A 89 -2.85 -13.47 -14.13
C LEU A 89 -2.42 -12.99 -12.73
N PHE A 90 -1.40 -12.13 -12.64
CA PHE A 90 -0.85 -11.70 -11.36
C PHE A 90 -1.85 -10.89 -10.53
N PHE A 91 -2.50 -9.90 -11.16
CA PHE A 91 -3.46 -9.04 -10.49
C PHE A 91 -4.67 -9.82 -9.97
N ASN A 92 -5.07 -10.88 -10.68
CA ASN A 92 -6.20 -11.72 -10.31
C ASN A 92 -5.82 -12.97 -9.47
N LEU A 93 -4.59 -13.04 -8.93
CA LEU A 93 -4.25 -14.05 -7.92
C LEU A 93 -5.21 -13.98 -6.74
N GLN A 94 -5.80 -15.11 -6.35
CA GLN A 94 -6.68 -15.23 -5.19
C GLN A 94 -6.17 -16.31 -4.23
N PRO A 95 -6.31 -16.11 -2.91
CA PRO A 95 -5.93 -17.13 -1.94
C PRO A 95 -6.93 -18.30 -2.02
N THR A 96 -6.43 -19.52 -2.08
CA THR A 96 -7.26 -20.74 -2.15
C THR A 96 -7.92 -21.09 -0.82
N SER A 97 -7.47 -20.46 0.27
CA SER A 97 -8.05 -20.60 1.61
C SER A 97 -8.25 -19.23 2.24
N GLN A 98 -9.31 -19.12 3.04
CA GLN A 98 -9.58 -17.94 3.88
C GLN A 98 -9.36 -18.24 5.37
N LYS A 99 -8.71 -19.37 5.69
CA LYS A 99 -8.39 -19.73 7.08
C LYS A 99 -7.59 -18.60 7.71
N LYS A 100 -7.99 -18.15 8.90
CA LYS A 100 -7.30 -17.09 9.64
C LYS A 100 -6.32 -17.69 10.64
N ARG A 101 -5.19 -17.02 10.84
CA ARG A 101 -4.24 -17.30 11.92
C ARG A 101 -4.31 -16.24 13.02
N GLN A 102 -3.85 -16.62 14.20
CA GLN A 102 -3.53 -15.66 15.25
C GLN A 102 -2.24 -14.90 14.88
N LEU A 103 -2.20 -13.61 15.19
CA LEU A 103 -1.06 -12.75 14.94
C LEU A 103 -0.18 -12.68 16.20
N SER A 104 1.12 -12.93 16.05
CA SER A 104 2.09 -12.65 17.13
C SER A 104 2.22 -11.14 17.30
N LYS A 105 2.20 -10.66 18.55
CA LYS A 105 2.42 -9.24 18.89
C LYS A 105 3.89 -8.88 19.05
N ASN A 106 4.79 -9.87 19.05
CA ASN A 106 6.21 -9.64 19.10
C ASN A 106 6.73 -9.27 17.70
N ILE A 107 7.41 -8.13 17.58
CA ILE A 107 7.95 -7.66 16.30
C ILE A 107 8.92 -8.65 15.65
N LYS A 108 9.67 -9.42 16.46
CA LYS A 108 10.64 -10.41 15.98
C LYS A 108 9.99 -11.56 15.21
N ASP A 109 8.72 -11.85 15.48
CA ASP A 109 7.96 -12.91 14.80
C ASP A 109 7.29 -12.42 13.53
N ILE A 110 7.41 -11.13 13.21
CA ILE A 110 6.81 -10.53 12.01
C ILE A 110 7.82 -10.65 10.87
N PRO A 111 7.58 -11.51 9.87
CA PRO A 111 8.47 -11.63 8.72
C PRO A 111 8.48 -10.33 7.90
N LEU A 112 9.58 -10.10 7.18
CA LEU A 112 9.73 -8.93 6.31
C LEU A 112 8.90 -9.02 5.04
N PHE A 113 8.81 -10.25 4.50
CA PHE A 113 8.35 -10.50 3.14
C PHE A 113 9.18 -9.70 2.14
N SER A 114 10.49 -9.96 2.06
CA SER A 114 11.43 -9.26 1.17
C SER A 114 11.23 -9.63 -0.30
N ASP A 115 10.73 -10.84 -0.56
CA ASP A 115 10.55 -11.41 -1.89
C ASP A 115 9.49 -12.51 -1.87
N PHE A 116 9.07 -12.92 -3.06
CA PHE A 116 8.15 -14.04 -3.28
C PHE A 116 8.40 -14.73 -4.61
N HIS A 117 7.96 -15.97 -4.73
CA HIS A 117 8.09 -16.76 -5.94
C HIS A 117 6.77 -16.84 -6.69
N LEU A 118 6.84 -16.68 -8.01
CA LEU A 118 5.75 -16.95 -8.94
C LEU A 118 6.09 -18.20 -9.75
N GLN A 119 5.16 -19.13 -9.77
CA GLN A 119 5.23 -20.34 -10.58
C GLN A 119 4.20 -20.24 -11.71
N ILE A 120 4.65 -20.48 -12.94
CA ILE A 120 3.78 -20.56 -14.12
C ILE A 120 3.76 -22.01 -14.60
N GLN A 121 2.57 -22.51 -14.93
CA GLN A 121 2.35 -23.81 -15.56
C GLN A 121 1.48 -23.62 -16.79
N VAL A 122 1.82 -24.31 -17.88
CA VAL A 122 1.04 -24.31 -19.12
C VAL A 122 0.51 -25.70 -19.37
N LEU A 123 -0.80 -25.79 -19.57
CA LEU A 123 -1.51 -27.04 -19.79
C LEU A 123 -2.22 -27.03 -21.15
N GLN A 124 -2.25 -28.17 -21.82
CA GLN A 124 -3.03 -28.41 -23.03
C GLN A 124 -3.52 -29.85 -23.00
N LYS A 125 -4.82 -30.07 -23.26
CA LYS A 125 -5.47 -31.39 -23.12
C LYS A 125 -5.23 -32.04 -21.75
N GLU A 126 -5.31 -31.24 -20.68
CA GLU A 126 -5.11 -31.65 -19.28
C GLU A 126 -3.68 -32.09 -18.91
N GLU A 127 -2.73 -32.06 -19.85
CA GLU A 127 -1.33 -32.36 -19.58
C GLU A 127 -0.53 -31.08 -19.33
N ILE A 128 0.35 -31.10 -18.32
CA ILE A 128 1.31 -30.01 -18.07
C ILE A 128 2.45 -30.14 -19.08
N LEU A 129 2.57 -29.17 -19.98
CA LEU A 129 3.59 -29.16 -21.03
C LEU A 129 4.86 -28.42 -20.64
N ALA A 130 4.75 -27.38 -19.83
CA ALA A 130 5.88 -26.60 -19.35
C ALA A 130 5.61 -25.96 -17.99
N LYS A 131 6.68 -25.70 -17.25
CA LYS A 131 6.65 -25.08 -15.94
C LYS A 131 7.91 -24.25 -15.72
N ILE A 132 7.75 -23.05 -15.18
CA ILE A 132 8.87 -22.21 -14.73
C ILE A 132 8.55 -21.60 -13.36
N GLN A 133 9.59 -21.13 -12.67
CA GLN A 133 9.48 -20.34 -11.46
C GLN A 133 10.45 -19.16 -11.54
N PHE A 134 10.01 -17.99 -11.10
CA PHE A 134 10.84 -16.80 -11.01
C PHE A 134 10.50 -16.02 -9.73
N LYS A 135 11.40 -15.14 -9.32
CA LYS A 135 11.31 -14.38 -8.07
C LYS A 135 10.98 -12.90 -8.35
N ARG A 136 10.22 -12.30 -7.45
CA ARG A 136 9.97 -10.85 -7.37
C ARG A 136 10.34 -10.31 -6.00
N TYR A 137 10.73 -9.05 -5.91
CA TYR A 137 11.29 -8.44 -4.70
C TYR A 137 10.44 -7.26 -4.22
N TYR A 138 10.07 -7.28 -2.95
CA TYR A 138 9.65 -6.10 -2.21
C TYR A 138 10.84 -5.27 -1.75
N LEU A 139 11.94 -5.93 -1.42
CA LEU A 139 13.21 -5.32 -1.03
C LEU A 139 14.34 -5.99 -1.80
N GLU A 140 15.13 -5.20 -2.53
CA GLU A 140 16.30 -5.73 -3.22
C GLU A 140 17.38 -6.22 -2.24
N SER A 141 18.18 -7.20 -2.66
CA SER A 141 19.24 -7.79 -1.82
C SER A 141 20.36 -6.81 -1.44
N ASN A 142 20.51 -5.72 -2.19
CA ASN A 142 21.49 -4.66 -1.94
C ASN A 142 20.97 -3.54 -1.01
N SER A 143 20.15 -3.90 -0.03
CA SER A 143 19.55 -2.94 0.92
C SER A 143 20.12 -3.12 2.32
N ILE A 144 20.29 -1.99 3.01
CA ILE A 144 20.45 -1.91 4.46
C ILE A 144 19.08 -2.14 5.09
N GLN A 145 19.04 -2.96 6.12
CA GLN A 145 17.87 -3.15 6.96
C GLN A 145 18.29 -2.98 8.42
N GLN A 146 17.54 -2.17 9.16
CA GLN A 146 17.76 -1.97 10.59
C GLN A 146 16.42 -1.97 11.34
N GLU A 147 16.28 -2.81 12.36
CA GLU A 147 15.20 -2.68 13.34
C GLU A 147 15.55 -1.57 14.33
N VAL A 148 14.58 -0.71 14.63
CA VAL A 148 14.75 0.47 15.48
C VAL A 148 13.72 0.42 16.60
N LYS A 149 14.14 0.70 17.82
CA LYS A 149 13.21 0.82 18.96
C LYS A 149 13.17 2.28 19.38
N PHE A 150 11.98 2.85 19.33
CA PHE A 150 11.65 4.17 19.86
C PHE A 150 11.00 4.02 21.24
N ASN A 151 10.68 5.14 21.90
CA ASN A 151 10.07 5.10 23.22
C ASN A 151 8.67 4.45 23.19
N GLN A 152 7.84 4.83 22.21
CA GLN A 152 6.46 4.36 22.04
C GLN A 152 6.16 3.83 20.63
N ALA A 153 7.20 3.43 19.90
CA ALA A 153 7.07 2.81 18.59
C ALA A 153 8.20 1.81 18.31
N PHE A 154 7.97 0.96 17.32
CA PHE A 154 9.04 0.21 16.66
C PHE A 154 9.16 0.65 15.21
N GLY A 155 10.38 0.63 14.70
CA GLY A 155 10.72 0.95 13.33
C GLY A 155 11.42 -0.18 12.60
N ARG A 156 11.22 -0.24 11.28
CA ARG A 156 12.11 -0.95 10.35
C ARG A 156 12.58 0.04 9.29
N PHE A 157 13.88 0.28 9.28
CA PHE A 157 14.56 1.18 8.36
C PHE A 157 15.13 0.40 7.18
N PHE A 158 14.92 0.92 5.97
CA PHE A 158 15.35 0.35 4.69
C PHE A 158 16.05 1.43 3.87
N CYS A 159 17.20 1.11 3.28
CA CYS A 159 17.93 2.07 2.44
C CYS A 159 18.87 1.33 1.48
N LYS A 160 19.08 1.83 0.26
CA LYS A 160 20.10 1.27 -0.63
C LYS A 160 21.51 1.57 -0.10
N LYS A 161 22.42 0.61 -0.25
CA LYS A 161 23.83 0.79 0.12
C LYS A 161 24.52 1.80 -0.80
N ASN A 162 25.59 2.42 -0.30
CA ASN A 162 26.52 3.27 -1.06
C ASN A 162 25.87 4.49 -1.72
N GLN A 163 24.84 5.05 -1.08
CA GLN A 163 24.22 6.31 -1.47
C GLN A 163 24.46 7.35 -0.37
N ASN A 164 24.47 8.62 -0.74
CA ASN A 164 24.62 9.77 0.16
C ASN A 164 23.59 10.83 -0.21
N ASN A 165 23.29 11.73 0.73
CA ASN A 165 22.29 12.79 0.56
C ASN A 165 20.92 12.23 0.12
N ILE A 166 20.50 11.14 0.75
CA ILE A 166 19.31 10.38 0.37
C ILE A 166 18.08 11.01 1.02
N PRO A 167 17.02 11.34 0.27
CA PRO A 167 15.75 11.75 0.85
C PRO A 167 15.13 10.61 1.67
N ALA A 168 14.50 10.95 2.79
CA ALA A 168 13.92 9.98 3.70
C ALA A 168 12.39 10.03 3.73
N ILE A 169 11.74 8.88 3.90
CA ILE A 169 10.28 8.77 4.01
C ILE A 169 9.92 7.95 5.25
N ILE A 170 9.12 8.52 6.15
CA ILE A 170 8.50 7.77 7.24
C ILE A 170 7.15 7.24 6.76
N VAL A 171 6.90 5.95 6.94
CA VAL A 171 5.72 5.25 6.40
C VAL A 171 4.80 4.80 7.53
N LEU A 172 3.53 5.23 7.46
CA LEU A 172 2.53 5.07 8.50
C LEU A 172 1.33 4.24 7.98
N SER A 173 1.03 3.13 8.67
CA SER A 173 -0.13 2.29 8.36
C SER A 173 -1.45 2.88 8.88
N GLY A 174 -2.56 2.17 8.73
CA GLY A 174 -3.89 2.63 9.16
C GLY A 174 -4.29 2.14 10.55
N SER A 175 -5.59 1.92 10.72
CA SER A 175 -6.17 1.40 11.97
C SER A 175 -5.89 -0.09 12.24
N GLU A 176 -5.20 -0.77 11.32
CA GLU A 176 -4.81 -2.17 11.50
C GLU A 176 -3.72 -2.35 12.57
N GLY A 177 -2.94 -1.31 12.83
CA GLY A 177 -1.77 -1.35 13.70
C GLY A 177 -0.66 -2.22 13.16
N ARG A 178 0.32 -2.53 14.02
CA ARG A 178 1.48 -3.36 13.69
C ARG A 178 2.31 -2.75 12.54
N ILE A 179 3.20 -3.53 11.92
CA ILE A 179 4.23 -3.04 11.00
C ILE A 179 4.08 -3.53 9.56
N GLU A 180 3.37 -4.64 9.32
CA GLU A 180 3.38 -5.40 8.05
C GLU A 180 3.04 -4.53 6.83
N LYS A 181 2.03 -3.67 6.95
CA LYS A 181 1.59 -2.81 5.85
C LYS A 181 2.55 -1.64 5.62
N ALA A 182 3.07 -1.05 6.70
CA ALA A 182 4.03 0.05 6.61
C ALA A 182 5.36 -0.43 6.02
N GLN A 183 5.88 -1.59 6.47
CA GLN A 183 7.14 -2.13 5.94
C GLN A 183 7.02 -2.56 4.48
N ASN A 184 5.87 -3.02 4.00
CA ASN A 184 5.73 -3.41 2.60
C ASN A 184 5.85 -2.19 1.68
N ILE A 185 5.21 -1.09 2.04
CA ILE A 185 5.30 0.20 1.33
C ILE A 185 6.72 0.77 1.45
N ALA A 186 7.32 0.75 2.64
CA ALA A 186 8.69 1.26 2.87
C ALA A 186 9.75 0.48 2.09
N GLN A 187 9.65 -0.85 2.04
CA GLN A 187 10.56 -1.68 1.24
C GLN A 187 10.49 -1.30 -0.23
N LEU A 188 9.29 -1.12 -0.79
CA LEU A 188 9.12 -0.73 -2.18
C LEU A 188 9.62 0.68 -2.48
N LEU A 189 9.25 1.68 -1.66
CA LEU A 189 9.77 3.04 -1.80
C LEU A 189 11.29 3.07 -1.71
N SER A 190 11.92 2.25 -0.87
CA SER A 190 13.38 2.21 -0.77
C SER A 190 14.06 1.74 -2.08
N ASN A 191 13.36 0.95 -2.91
CA ASN A 191 13.89 0.56 -4.22
C ASN A 191 13.92 1.73 -5.22
N HIS A 192 13.15 2.80 -4.96
CA HIS A 192 13.03 4.01 -5.79
C HIS A 192 13.95 5.16 -5.37
N GLY A 193 14.96 4.89 -4.54
CA GLY A 193 16.00 5.87 -4.18
C GLY A 193 15.75 6.63 -2.88
N PHE A 194 14.83 6.16 -2.04
CA PHE A 194 14.55 6.74 -0.74
C PHE A 194 15.14 5.90 0.40
N ALA A 195 15.47 6.55 1.51
CA ALA A 195 15.62 5.88 2.78
C ALA A 195 14.24 5.81 3.45
N CYS A 196 13.75 4.63 3.81
CA CYS A 196 12.38 4.49 4.30
C CYS A 196 12.33 3.91 5.72
N LEU A 197 11.56 4.54 6.59
CA LEU A 197 11.33 4.09 7.96
C LEU A 197 9.85 3.71 8.14
N ALA A 198 9.55 2.42 8.16
CA ALA A 198 8.23 1.93 8.52
C ALA A 198 8.03 1.96 10.03
N LEU A 199 6.94 2.55 10.51
CA LEU A 199 6.63 2.61 11.94
C LEU A 199 5.42 1.75 12.32
N ALA A 200 5.58 1.02 13.43
CA ALA A 200 4.49 0.49 14.22
C ALA A 200 4.36 1.31 15.51
N TYR A 201 3.22 1.99 15.67
CA TYR A 201 2.95 2.88 16.81
C TYR A 201 1.87 2.32 17.76
N PHE A 202 1.26 1.18 17.44
CA PHE A 202 0.35 0.42 18.31
C PHE A 202 0.16 -1.03 17.81
N GLY A 203 -0.46 -1.88 18.63
CA GLY A 203 -0.87 -3.24 18.27
C GLY A 203 0.23 -4.31 18.40
N LEU A 204 1.38 -3.95 18.97
CA LEU A 204 2.50 -4.85 19.29
C LEU A 204 2.76 -4.87 20.81
N ASP A 205 3.53 -5.86 21.25
CA ASP A 205 3.95 -5.96 22.64
C ASP A 205 4.76 -4.72 23.06
N SER A 206 4.60 -4.27 24.30
CA SER A 206 5.20 -3.04 24.84
C SER A 206 4.75 -1.72 24.19
N LEU A 207 3.88 -1.74 23.18
CA LEU A 207 3.21 -0.56 22.64
C LEU A 207 1.78 -0.45 23.16
N HIS A 208 1.13 0.68 22.86
CA HIS A 208 -0.32 0.82 22.99
C HIS A 208 -1.00 -0.35 22.27
N GLN A 209 -1.94 -1.02 22.95
CA GLN A 209 -2.60 -2.20 22.38
C GLN A 209 -3.64 -1.86 21.33
N ASN A 210 -4.10 -0.61 21.33
CA ASN A 210 -5.23 -0.11 20.59
C ASN A 210 -4.89 1.27 20.01
N LEU A 211 -5.65 1.70 19.01
CA LEU A 211 -5.50 3.04 18.43
C LEU A 211 -6.14 4.07 19.37
N ASN A 212 -5.46 4.43 20.45
CA ASN A 212 -6.02 5.29 21.48
C ASN A 212 -4.91 6.11 22.12
N LYS A 213 -5.02 7.44 22.09
CA LYS A 213 -4.08 8.38 22.72
C LYS A 213 -2.62 8.17 22.29
N ILE A 214 -2.39 7.80 21.03
CA ILE A 214 -1.04 7.58 20.50
C ILE A 214 -0.31 8.94 20.39
N PRO A 215 0.91 9.05 20.93
CA PRO A 215 1.66 10.31 20.95
C PRO A 215 2.22 10.68 19.57
N LEU A 216 2.09 11.95 19.17
CA LEU A 216 2.71 12.47 17.94
C LEU A 216 4.23 12.60 18.04
N GLU A 217 4.78 12.59 19.25
CA GLU A 217 6.22 12.63 19.54
C GLU A 217 6.98 11.47 18.87
N ILE A 218 6.30 10.36 18.58
CA ILE A 218 6.85 9.25 17.79
C ILE A 218 7.39 9.74 16.43
N ILE A 219 6.71 10.69 15.78
CA ILE A 219 7.16 11.23 14.49
C ILE A 219 8.39 12.10 14.69
N LYS A 220 8.47 12.88 15.77
CA LYS A 220 9.66 13.69 16.06
C LYS A 220 10.87 12.80 16.35
N GLU A 221 10.71 11.75 17.16
CA GLU A 221 11.77 10.77 17.42
C GLU A 221 12.24 10.09 16.12
N ALA A 222 11.31 9.78 15.21
CA ALA A 222 11.63 9.19 13.90
C ALA A 222 12.37 10.16 12.97
N ILE A 223 12.00 11.44 12.95
CA ILE A 223 12.71 12.51 12.23
C ILE A 223 14.15 12.63 12.76
N ASP A 224 14.31 12.70 14.09
CA ASP A 224 15.63 12.85 14.72
C ASP A 224 16.54 11.66 14.40
N PHE A 225 16.02 10.43 14.49
CA PHE A 225 16.75 9.23 14.07
C PHE A 225 17.21 9.27 12.61
N LEU A 226 16.41 9.84 11.71
CA LEU A 226 16.79 10.00 10.30
C LEU A 226 17.87 11.07 10.12
N LYS A 227 17.74 12.21 10.81
CA LYS A 227 18.71 13.32 10.75
C LYS A 227 20.07 12.98 11.36
N GLU A 228 20.12 12.03 12.30
CA GLU A 228 21.37 11.51 12.88
C GLU A 228 22.22 10.69 11.90
N LYS A 229 21.70 10.31 10.73
CA LYS A 229 22.43 9.52 9.75
C LYS A 229 23.08 10.43 8.69
N ASP A 230 24.40 10.50 8.67
CA ASP A 230 25.18 11.39 7.78
C ASP A 230 24.90 11.24 6.27
N PHE A 231 24.38 10.09 5.84
CA PHE A 231 24.03 9.84 4.44
C PHE A 231 22.59 10.22 4.08
N ILE A 232 21.78 10.66 5.05
CA ILE A 232 20.42 11.15 4.84
C ILE A 232 20.45 12.66 4.64
N ALA A 233 19.67 13.15 3.67
CA ALA A 233 19.42 14.56 3.51
C ALA A 233 18.46 15.05 4.60
N SER A 234 18.99 15.75 5.61
CA SER A 234 18.24 16.16 6.80
C SER A 234 17.12 17.19 6.55
N ASP A 235 17.11 17.80 5.37
CA ASP A 235 16.16 18.80 4.86
C ASP A 235 15.23 18.23 3.78
N LYS A 236 15.16 16.89 3.67
CA LYS A 236 14.38 16.17 2.67
C LYS A 236 13.70 14.97 3.31
N ILE A 237 12.75 15.25 4.21
CA ILE A 237 11.99 14.24 4.95
C ILE A 237 10.51 14.29 4.56
N GLY A 238 10.03 13.19 4.00
CA GLY A 238 8.63 12.99 3.68
C GLY A 238 7.87 12.08 4.65
N LEU A 239 6.54 12.19 4.67
CA LEU A 239 5.65 11.20 5.28
C LEU A 239 4.74 10.56 4.23
N TYR A 240 4.66 9.24 4.23
CA TYR A 240 3.57 8.51 3.61
C TYR A 240 2.58 8.06 4.69
N GLY A 241 1.31 8.40 4.55
CA GLY A 241 0.25 7.96 5.45
C GLY A 241 -0.94 7.38 4.71
N ARG A 242 -1.54 6.33 5.25
CA ARG A 242 -2.81 5.77 4.75
C ARG A 242 -3.88 5.71 5.83
N SER A 243 -5.11 6.12 5.51
CA SER A 243 -6.24 6.07 6.43
C SER A 243 -5.91 6.83 7.75
N LYS A 244 -5.98 6.17 8.90
CA LYS A 244 -5.54 6.73 10.19
C LYS A 244 -4.07 7.17 10.21
N GLY A 245 -3.19 6.55 9.43
CA GLY A 245 -1.82 7.03 9.24
C GLY A 245 -1.74 8.32 8.42
N ALA A 246 -2.69 8.56 7.51
CA ALA A 246 -2.79 9.83 6.79
C ALA A 246 -3.26 10.96 7.72
N GLU A 247 -4.21 10.65 8.62
CA GLU A 247 -4.61 11.56 9.71
C GLU A 247 -3.40 11.89 10.61
N PHE A 248 -2.66 10.87 11.06
CA PHE A 248 -1.46 11.02 11.90
C PHE A 248 -0.38 11.87 11.21
N ALA A 249 -0.08 11.60 9.94
CA ALA A 249 0.89 12.36 9.14
C ALA A 249 0.49 13.83 8.97
N LEU A 250 -0.79 14.09 8.66
CA LEU A 250 -1.29 15.44 8.44
C LEU A 250 -1.22 16.30 9.72
N ILE A 251 -1.49 15.71 10.89
CA ILE A 251 -1.35 16.43 12.15
C ILE A 251 0.13 16.67 12.46
N ALA A 252 0.99 15.66 12.29
CA ALA A 252 2.43 15.80 12.52
C ALA A 252 3.04 16.93 11.68
N ALA A 253 2.70 17.02 10.39
CA ALA A 253 3.15 18.08 9.50
C ALA A 253 2.64 19.48 9.88
N SER A 254 1.54 19.57 10.63
CA SER A 254 1.03 20.83 11.17
C SER A 254 1.77 21.29 12.45
N LEU A 255 2.61 20.42 13.02
CA LEU A 255 3.35 20.65 14.27
C LEU A 255 4.86 20.69 14.06
N PHE A 256 5.39 19.92 13.12
CA PHE A 256 6.82 19.78 12.87
C PHE A 256 7.15 20.31 11.47
N SER A 257 7.93 21.40 11.41
CA SER A 257 8.38 22.02 10.16
C SER A 257 9.53 21.26 9.47
N ASP A 258 10.04 20.19 10.10
CA ASP A 258 11.07 19.31 9.54
C ASP A 258 10.52 18.33 8.48
N ILE A 259 9.24 18.43 8.13
CA ILE A 259 8.58 17.57 7.15
C ILE A 259 8.37 18.38 5.87
N ASP A 260 9.00 17.96 4.78
CA ASP A 260 9.06 18.69 3.52
C ASP A 260 8.01 18.21 2.51
N CYS A 261 7.56 16.94 2.61
CA CYS A 261 6.66 16.34 1.64
C CYS A 261 5.68 15.32 2.25
N LEU A 262 4.43 15.29 1.79
CA LEU A 262 3.38 14.39 2.24
C LEU A 262 2.74 13.67 1.06
N VAL A 263 2.57 12.35 1.19
CA VAL A 263 1.62 11.59 0.37
C VAL A 263 0.59 10.92 1.27
N LEU A 264 -0.67 11.35 1.14
CA LEU A 264 -1.76 10.98 2.04
C LEU A 264 -2.84 10.21 1.30
N ASN A 265 -2.98 8.92 1.63
CA ASN A 265 -3.96 8.03 1.05
C ASN A 265 -5.22 7.92 1.90
N SER A 266 -6.38 8.21 1.30
CA SER A 266 -7.68 8.30 1.98
C SER A 266 -7.64 9.13 3.27
N PRO A 267 -7.20 10.40 3.21
CA PRO A 267 -7.08 11.26 4.39
C PRO A 267 -8.45 11.68 4.95
N THR A 268 -8.41 12.19 6.17
CA THR A 268 -9.48 12.99 6.80
C THR A 268 -8.93 14.39 7.07
N MET A 269 -9.81 15.38 7.20
CA MET A 269 -9.45 16.77 7.53
C MET A 269 -9.56 17.10 9.02
N ALA A 270 -9.95 16.12 9.84
CA ALA A 270 -10.20 16.28 11.26
C ALA A 270 -9.63 15.11 12.03
N ILE A 271 -9.24 15.37 13.27
CA ILE A 271 -8.85 14.37 14.26
C ILE A 271 -10.10 13.58 14.63
N LEU A 272 -10.07 12.27 14.42
CA LEU A 272 -11.19 11.39 14.70
C LEU A 272 -10.90 10.56 15.95
N GLU A 273 -11.98 10.13 16.59
CA GLU A 273 -11.93 9.21 17.72
C GLU A 273 -11.07 7.97 17.43
N GLY A 274 -10.42 7.48 18.47
CA GLY A 274 -9.66 6.25 18.48
C GLY A 274 -10.54 5.01 18.52
N LEU A 275 -9.88 3.85 18.49
CA LEU A 275 -10.50 2.54 18.45
C LEU A 275 -9.89 1.64 19.54
N ASN A 276 -10.76 0.94 20.26
CA ASN A 276 -10.43 -0.18 21.14
C ASN A 276 -10.90 -1.49 20.46
N GLY A 277 -10.01 -2.11 19.68
CA GLY A 277 -10.37 -3.14 18.73
C GLY A 277 -11.37 -2.63 17.68
N TRP A 278 -12.55 -3.25 17.62
CA TRP A 278 -13.64 -2.86 16.71
C TRP A 278 -14.59 -1.80 17.28
N LYS A 279 -14.40 -1.40 18.55
CA LYS A 279 -15.25 -0.43 19.25
C LYS A 279 -14.56 0.93 19.29
N ASN A 280 -15.36 1.97 19.47
CA ASN A 280 -14.88 3.30 19.78
C ASN A 280 -14.12 3.33 21.11
N SER A 281 -13.07 4.15 21.20
CA SER A 281 -12.31 4.33 22.44
C SER A 281 -12.93 5.34 23.41
N ASN A 282 -13.88 6.19 22.98
CA ASN A 282 -14.34 7.40 23.69
C ASN A 282 -13.21 8.39 23.98
N HIS A 283 -12.14 8.32 23.19
CA HIS A 283 -10.95 9.14 23.31
C HIS A 283 -10.42 9.50 21.92
N SER A 284 -9.62 10.55 21.85
CA SER A 284 -8.86 10.89 20.66
C SER A 284 -7.97 9.73 20.24
N SER A 285 -7.75 9.60 18.93
CA SER A 285 -6.71 8.72 18.43
C SER A 285 -5.33 9.16 18.90
N TRP A 286 -5.14 10.46 19.13
CA TRP A 286 -3.82 11.08 19.26
C TRP A 286 -3.66 11.94 20.51
N THR A 287 -2.42 12.01 20.99
CA THR A 287 -1.98 12.96 22.01
C THR A 287 -0.81 13.81 21.50
N TYR A 288 -0.66 15.01 22.05
CA TYR A 288 0.52 15.84 21.86
C TYR A 288 0.85 16.56 23.16
N GLN A 289 2.12 16.55 23.56
CA GLN A 289 2.61 17.05 24.84
C GLN A 289 1.81 16.45 26.02
N HIS A 290 1.55 15.14 25.94
CA HIS A 290 0.73 14.37 26.89
C HIS A 290 -0.75 14.81 27.00
N ASN A 291 -1.21 15.75 26.19
CA ASN A 291 -2.60 16.19 26.16
C ASN A 291 -3.38 15.48 25.06
N GLU A 292 -4.61 15.09 25.37
CA GLU A 292 -5.54 14.53 24.40
C GLU A 292 -5.97 15.61 23.41
N LEU A 293 -5.79 15.37 22.11
CA LEU A 293 -6.21 16.34 21.09
C LEU A 293 -7.73 16.32 20.92
N PRO A 294 -8.39 17.48 20.72
CA PRO A 294 -9.81 17.53 20.45
C PRO A 294 -10.18 16.69 19.21
N TYR A 295 -11.25 15.92 19.29
CA TYR A 295 -11.60 14.96 18.26
C TYR A 295 -13.09 14.98 17.90
N THR A 296 -13.40 14.48 16.71
CA THR A 296 -14.78 14.16 16.32
C THR A 296 -15.08 12.70 16.65
N ALA A 297 -16.16 12.46 17.41
CA ALA A 297 -16.66 11.12 17.67
C ALA A 297 -16.89 10.36 16.36
N PHE A 298 -16.28 9.19 16.22
CA PHE A 298 -16.32 8.42 14.98
C PHE A 298 -17.41 7.35 15.08
N SER A 299 -18.19 7.15 14.02
CA SER A 299 -19.20 6.08 14.04
C SER A 299 -19.44 5.61 12.62
N ILE A 300 -18.98 4.39 12.33
CA ILE A 300 -19.20 3.73 11.03
C ILE A 300 -20.69 3.63 10.73
N THR A 301 -21.53 3.31 11.72
CA THR A 301 -22.99 3.20 11.53
C THR A 301 -23.61 4.56 11.18
N LYS A 302 -23.18 5.64 11.84
CA LYS A 302 -23.59 7.01 11.50
C LYS A 302 -23.12 7.40 10.12
N LEU A 303 -21.91 7.00 9.73
CA LEU A 303 -21.32 7.33 8.44
C LEU A 303 -22.03 6.59 7.29
N ILE A 304 -22.38 5.31 7.47
CA ILE A 304 -23.21 4.55 6.53
C ILE A 304 -24.58 5.20 6.38
N LYS A 305 -25.25 5.56 7.49
CA LYS A 305 -26.54 6.27 7.45
C LYS A 305 -26.42 7.59 6.69
N GLN A 306 -25.38 8.38 6.97
CA GLN A 306 -25.18 9.66 6.28
C GLN A 306 -24.91 9.48 4.78
N LYS A 307 -24.16 8.46 4.37
CA LYS A 307 -23.94 8.12 2.96
C LYS A 307 -25.27 7.74 2.27
N LEU A 308 -26.10 6.93 2.91
CA LEU A 308 -27.43 6.56 2.43
C LEU A 308 -28.35 7.79 2.27
N PHE A 309 -28.34 8.71 3.23
CA PHE A 309 -29.17 9.92 3.22
C PHE A 309 -28.50 11.14 2.55
N LYS A 310 -27.34 10.97 1.90
CA LYS A 310 -26.54 12.04 1.27
C LYS A 310 -26.30 13.25 2.19
N GLN A 311 -26.15 13.02 3.49
CA GLN A 311 -25.88 14.08 4.46
C GLN A 311 -24.37 14.33 4.55
N ALA A 312 -23.98 15.60 4.59
CA ALA A 312 -22.59 15.98 4.81
C ALA A 312 -22.12 15.51 6.20
N TYR A 313 -20.96 14.84 6.25
CA TYR A 313 -20.33 14.48 7.51
C TYR A 313 -19.86 15.77 8.20
N ARG A 314 -20.33 16.02 9.43
CA ARG A 314 -19.98 17.22 10.19
C ARG A 314 -18.92 16.89 11.22
N PHE A 315 -17.73 17.46 11.04
CA PHE A 315 -16.66 17.42 12.02
C PHE A 315 -16.88 18.47 13.11
N SER A 316 -16.43 18.18 14.33
CA SER A 316 -16.28 19.18 15.38
C SER A 316 -15.24 20.22 14.94
N GLN A 317 -15.56 21.52 15.07
CA GLN A 317 -14.68 22.60 14.66
C GLN A 317 -13.32 22.55 15.38
N GLN A 318 -13.32 22.17 16.66
CA GLN A 318 -12.10 22.05 17.46
C GLN A 318 -11.20 20.89 17.04
N SER A 319 -11.74 19.90 16.30
CA SER A 319 -10.98 18.75 15.81
C SER A 319 -10.38 18.95 14.42
N LEU A 320 -10.68 20.07 13.75
CA LEU A 320 -10.12 20.34 12.44
C LEU A 320 -8.60 20.49 12.52
N ILE A 321 -7.90 19.82 11.61
CA ILE A 321 -6.44 19.88 11.55
C ILE A 321 -6.06 21.22 10.90
N PRO A 322 -5.14 22.00 11.50
CA PRO A 322 -4.76 23.33 11.00
C PRO A 322 -3.81 23.22 9.79
N VAL A 323 -4.34 22.72 8.67
CA VAL A 323 -3.57 22.42 7.46
C VAL A 323 -2.94 23.67 6.81
N GLU A 324 -3.46 24.86 7.11
CA GLU A 324 -2.89 26.14 6.71
C GLU A 324 -1.49 26.40 7.31
N LYS A 325 -1.13 25.69 8.39
CA LYS A 325 0.18 25.81 9.04
C LYS A 325 1.25 24.89 8.44
N ILE A 326 0.84 23.94 7.59
CA ILE A 326 1.76 22.94 7.02
C ILE A 326 2.72 23.64 6.06
N GLN A 327 4.00 23.30 6.19
CA GLN A 327 5.11 23.83 5.40
C GLN A 327 5.73 22.71 4.57
N ALA A 328 4.90 21.99 3.83
CA ALA A 328 5.26 20.79 3.09
C ALA A 328 4.46 20.71 1.80
N ASP A 329 5.05 20.11 0.77
CA ASP A 329 4.32 19.72 -0.43
C ASP A 329 3.37 18.55 -0.13
N ILE A 330 2.17 18.53 -0.70
CA ILE A 330 1.12 17.57 -0.34
C ILE A 330 0.46 16.94 -1.58
N LEU A 331 0.58 15.62 -1.71
CA LEU A 331 -0.27 14.83 -2.59
C LEU A 331 -1.37 14.14 -1.78
N LEU A 332 -2.61 14.43 -2.11
CA LEU A 332 -3.78 13.74 -1.58
C LEU A 332 -4.23 12.68 -2.59
N ILE A 333 -4.43 11.46 -2.12
CA ILE A 333 -4.98 10.36 -2.91
C ILE A 333 -6.33 9.99 -2.32
N ALA A 334 -7.41 10.14 -3.10
CA ALA A 334 -8.75 9.88 -2.59
C ALA A 334 -9.67 9.24 -3.63
N SER A 335 -10.64 8.48 -3.13
CA SER A 335 -11.76 7.97 -3.92
C SER A 335 -13.06 8.66 -3.54
N PRO A 336 -13.88 9.12 -4.50
CA PRO A 336 -15.27 9.50 -4.26
C PRO A 336 -16.13 8.35 -3.72
N ASN A 337 -15.70 7.11 -3.97
CA ASN A 337 -16.39 5.88 -3.56
C ASN A 337 -15.90 5.31 -2.24
N ASP A 338 -15.00 6.00 -1.52
CA ASP A 338 -14.51 5.61 -0.20
C ASP A 338 -15.65 5.18 0.74
N GLU A 339 -15.53 3.96 1.23
CA GLU A 339 -16.51 3.24 2.03
C GLU A 339 -16.33 3.42 3.54
N ILE A 340 -15.24 4.04 3.98
CA ILE A 340 -14.92 4.26 5.39
C ILE A 340 -15.23 5.69 5.82
N TRP A 341 -14.86 6.69 5.03
CA TRP A 341 -15.17 8.10 5.28
C TRP A 341 -15.12 8.94 4.00
N PRO A 342 -15.66 10.18 3.96
CA PRO A 342 -15.68 10.98 2.74
C PRO A 342 -14.29 11.60 2.42
N ALA A 343 -13.30 10.77 2.10
CA ALA A 343 -11.91 11.17 1.86
C ALA A 343 -11.78 12.16 0.70
N TYR A 344 -12.58 12.00 -0.36
CA TYR A 344 -12.59 12.94 -1.49
C TYR A 344 -12.99 14.37 -1.05
N GLN A 345 -14.09 14.49 -0.29
CA GLN A 345 -14.53 15.79 0.20
C GLN A 345 -13.56 16.38 1.23
N ALA A 346 -13.00 15.54 2.10
CA ALA A 346 -11.95 15.95 3.03
C ALA A 346 -10.74 16.50 2.27
N SER A 347 -10.32 15.83 1.20
CA SER A 347 -9.17 16.25 0.39
C SER A 347 -9.41 17.59 -0.31
N LEU A 348 -10.60 17.80 -0.89
CA LEU A 348 -10.97 19.11 -1.43
C LEU A 348 -10.95 20.22 -0.37
N ASN A 349 -11.38 19.93 0.85
CA ASN A 349 -11.38 20.90 1.94
C ASN A 349 -9.97 21.19 2.47
N ILE A 350 -9.08 20.19 2.44
CA ILE A 350 -7.66 20.37 2.75
C ILE A 350 -7.03 21.30 1.70
N LEU A 351 -7.17 21.01 0.41
CA LEU A 351 -6.60 21.83 -0.68
C LEU A 351 -7.05 23.31 -0.63
N LYS A 352 -8.27 23.58 -0.19
CA LYS A 352 -8.77 24.96 -0.04
C LYS A 352 -8.10 25.76 1.08
N LYS A 353 -7.42 25.09 2.02
CA LYS A 353 -6.89 25.68 3.25
C LYS A 353 -5.39 25.57 3.40
N VAL A 354 -4.74 24.61 2.73
CA VAL A 354 -3.28 24.43 2.78
C VAL A 354 -2.56 25.71 2.37
N ASN A 355 -1.35 25.86 2.89
CA ASN A 355 -0.47 26.96 2.56
C ASN A 355 -0.12 26.95 1.07
N GLN A 356 -0.53 28.00 0.35
CA GLN A 356 -0.38 28.09 -1.12
C GLN A 356 1.07 28.34 -1.57
N ASN A 357 2.01 28.51 -0.64
CA ASN A 357 3.43 28.59 -0.94
C ASN A 357 4.06 27.23 -1.27
N TYR A 358 3.34 26.12 -1.00
CA TYR A 358 3.78 24.76 -1.24
C TYR A 358 2.91 24.10 -2.31
N VAL A 359 3.49 23.14 -3.02
CA VAL A 359 2.80 22.35 -4.05
C VAL A 359 1.74 21.50 -3.37
N SER A 360 0.51 21.55 -3.87
CA SER A 360 -0.55 20.66 -3.40
C SER A 360 -1.35 20.11 -4.57
N ASP A 361 -1.58 18.79 -4.58
CA ASP A 361 -2.28 18.09 -5.64
C ASP A 361 -3.25 17.04 -5.08
N LEU A 362 -4.24 16.66 -5.90
CA LEU A 362 -5.24 15.65 -5.58
C LEU A 362 -5.40 14.67 -6.74
N ALA A 363 -5.00 13.43 -6.50
CA ALA A 363 -5.27 12.30 -7.39
C ALA A 363 -6.57 11.59 -7.00
N ILE A 364 -7.49 11.50 -7.96
CA ILE A 364 -8.85 10.97 -7.76
C ILE A 364 -9.00 9.63 -8.47
N TYR A 365 -9.38 8.59 -7.73
CA TYR A 365 -9.52 7.22 -8.25
C TYR A 365 -10.93 6.68 -8.01
N PRO A 366 -11.85 6.87 -8.97
CA PRO A 366 -13.25 6.52 -8.79
C PRO A 366 -13.53 5.02 -8.87
N ASN A 367 -12.62 4.19 -9.40
CA ASN A 367 -12.88 2.76 -9.54
C ASN A 367 -12.59 2.00 -8.24
N SER A 368 -11.78 2.60 -7.37
CA SER A 368 -11.34 2.04 -6.10
C SER A 368 -12.09 2.65 -4.92
N GLY A 369 -11.83 2.16 -3.71
CA GLY A 369 -12.39 2.70 -2.46
C GLY A 369 -11.30 3.25 -1.54
N HIS A 370 -11.41 2.95 -0.25
CA HIS A 370 -10.52 3.42 0.82
C HIS A 370 -9.06 2.92 0.73
N MET A 371 -8.80 1.87 -0.04
CA MET A 371 -7.53 1.14 -0.04
C MET A 371 -6.89 1.16 -1.42
N LEU A 372 -5.95 2.10 -1.61
CA LEU A 372 -5.17 2.32 -2.82
C LEU A 372 -3.71 2.44 -2.40
N THR A 373 -2.85 1.46 -2.65
CA THR A 373 -1.47 1.53 -2.12
C THR A 373 -0.47 1.14 -3.16
N VAL A 374 -0.11 -0.14 -3.23
CA VAL A 374 0.95 -0.65 -4.10
C VAL A 374 0.38 -1.08 -5.46
N ALA A 375 1.11 -0.79 -6.54
CA ALA A 375 0.75 -1.22 -7.89
C ALA A 375 0.65 -2.74 -8.02
N TYR A 376 -0.18 -3.20 -8.96
CA TYR A 376 -0.32 -4.61 -9.38
C TYR A 376 -0.83 -5.60 -8.31
N GLN A 377 -1.05 -5.17 -7.07
CA GLN A 377 -1.61 -6.02 -6.03
C GLN A 377 -3.15 -5.96 -6.03
N GLY A 378 -3.79 -7.02 -6.50
CA GLY A 378 -5.25 -7.11 -6.58
C GLY A 378 -5.96 -6.82 -5.26
N ASN A 379 -7.04 -6.04 -5.31
CA ASN A 379 -7.91 -5.75 -4.18
C ASN A 379 -9.29 -6.38 -4.37
N HIS A 380 -9.45 -7.58 -3.82
CA HIS A 380 -10.68 -8.39 -3.96
C HIS A 380 -11.88 -7.83 -3.20
N ARG A 381 -11.72 -6.74 -2.43
CA ARG A 381 -12.84 -6.02 -1.81
C ARG A 381 -13.79 -5.42 -2.85
N TYR A 382 -13.26 -5.00 -4.00
CA TYR A 382 -13.99 -4.25 -5.03
C TYR A 382 -14.46 -5.14 -6.19
N HIS A 383 -14.99 -6.32 -5.89
CA HIS A 383 -15.43 -7.35 -6.85
C HIS A 383 -16.52 -6.89 -7.84
N GLN A 384 -17.20 -5.77 -7.59
CA GLN A 384 -18.19 -5.19 -8.50
C GLN A 384 -17.57 -4.26 -9.57
N THR A 385 -16.34 -3.80 -9.35
CA THR A 385 -15.61 -2.98 -10.30
C THR A 385 -14.85 -3.88 -11.27
N PRO A 386 -14.85 -3.60 -12.59
CA PRO A 386 -13.97 -4.30 -13.53
C PRO A 386 -12.51 -4.24 -13.07
N TRP A 387 -11.87 -5.40 -12.97
CA TRP A 387 -10.52 -5.53 -12.39
C TRP A 387 -9.47 -4.73 -13.17
N GLU A 388 -9.65 -4.52 -14.48
CA GLU A 388 -8.77 -3.72 -15.33
C GLU A 388 -8.72 -2.27 -14.84
N ARG A 389 -9.86 -1.74 -14.38
CA ARG A 389 -9.94 -0.38 -13.83
C ARG A 389 -9.27 -0.28 -12.48
N LEU A 390 -9.42 -1.31 -11.64
CA LEU A 390 -8.71 -1.39 -10.35
C LEU A 390 -7.20 -1.50 -10.56
N LEU A 391 -6.77 -2.27 -11.55
CA LEU A 391 -5.38 -2.38 -11.95
C LEU A 391 -4.85 -1.01 -12.37
N GLN A 392 -5.55 -0.31 -13.26
CA GLN A 392 -5.14 1.02 -13.72
C GLN A 392 -5.05 2.04 -12.58
N ASP A 393 -6.05 2.09 -11.68
CA ASP A 393 -6.03 2.94 -10.49
C ASP A 393 -4.83 2.60 -9.59
N SER A 394 -4.52 1.30 -9.39
CA SER A 394 -3.37 0.88 -8.57
C SER A 394 -2.03 1.29 -9.16
N ILE A 395 -1.87 1.21 -10.49
CA ILE A 395 -0.65 1.61 -11.19
C ILE A 395 -0.47 3.11 -11.10
N ASP A 396 -1.51 3.88 -11.44
CA ASP A 396 -1.42 5.34 -11.48
C ASP A 396 -1.22 5.95 -10.08
N SER A 397 -1.93 5.44 -9.07
CA SER A 397 -1.80 5.91 -7.68
C SER A 397 -0.40 5.67 -7.10
N TRP A 398 0.17 4.49 -7.34
CA TRP A 398 1.52 4.18 -6.90
C TRP A 398 2.57 5.00 -7.66
N ARG A 399 2.43 5.09 -8.99
CA ARG A 399 3.31 5.91 -9.84
C ARG A 399 3.33 7.37 -9.37
N LYS A 400 2.15 7.98 -9.17
CA LYS A 400 2.06 9.36 -8.65
C LYS A 400 2.65 9.51 -7.25
N THR A 401 2.51 8.50 -6.39
CA THR A 401 3.15 8.49 -5.05
C THR A 401 4.67 8.59 -5.18
N VAL A 402 5.27 7.72 -5.99
CA VAL A 402 6.73 7.68 -6.19
C VAL A 402 7.22 8.96 -6.85
N GLU A 403 6.59 9.39 -7.95
CA GLU A 403 6.97 10.60 -8.69
C GLU A 403 6.83 11.86 -7.82
N PHE A 404 5.78 11.95 -7.00
CA PHE A 404 5.60 13.11 -6.13
C PHE A 404 6.71 13.21 -5.08
N PHE A 405 7.13 12.11 -4.47
CA PHE A 405 8.31 12.14 -3.61
C PHE A 405 9.59 12.45 -4.38
N GLN A 406 9.78 11.91 -5.59
CA GLN A 406 10.99 12.16 -6.39
C GLN A 406 11.13 13.62 -6.81
N ASN A 407 10.01 14.31 -7.03
CA ASN A 407 10.00 15.69 -7.49
C ASN A 407 10.11 16.72 -6.35
N ASN A 408 9.70 16.35 -5.13
CA ASN A 408 9.54 17.27 -4.01
C ASN A 408 10.43 16.93 -2.78
N LEU A 409 11.32 15.94 -2.91
CA LEU A 409 12.34 15.62 -1.90
C LEU A 409 13.77 15.64 -2.47
#